data_AF-A0A9N8PCZ2-F1
#
_entry.id   AF-A0A9N8PCZ2-F1
#
_cell.length_a   1.000
_cell.length_b   1.000
_cell.length_c   1.000
_cell.angle_alpha   90.00
_cell.angle_beta   90.00
_cell.angle_gamma   90.00
#
_symmetry.space_group_name_H-M   'P 1'
#
loop_
_entity.id
_entity.type
_entity.pdbx_description
1 polymer ?
#
loop_
_entity_poly.entity_id
_entity_poly.type
_entity_poly.pdbx_seq_one_letter_code
_entity_poly.pdbx_strand_id
1 'polypeptide(L)'
;MSSLFFADVKFYKRWSFAIYRTDYSSEENWIKFTNMLDTWTSPVIENKGPEEAPLIESWKQMWWMSDKGKFENASHGQLRQHFNTWLDTLSTKERIITRPEHYMFLVVDKDILDIIHSRPLEYTCDISGTIPYVLALDKDAPNENSDYPASMKVDLRDLMYLYEEGLERESMRGLRLRSSEWFERDEIDFEDTFGEG
;
A
#
# COMPACT_ATOMS: atom_id res chain seq x y z
N MET A 1 -0.50 23.48 1.21
CA MET A 1 0.46 22.98 0.21
C MET A 1 -0.28 22.02 -0.70
N SER A 2 -0.31 22.27 -2.00
CA SER A 2 -0.67 21.23 -2.98
C SER A 2 0.42 20.16 -2.85
N SER A 3 0.09 19.00 -2.28
CA SER A 3 1.08 17.94 -2.06
C SER A 3 1.70 17.52 -3.41
N LEU A 4 2.99 17.21 -3.42
CA LEU A 4 3.69 16.66 -4.61
C LEU A 4 2.89 15.49 -5.21
N PHE A 5 2.29 14.68 -4.34
CA PHE A 5 1.31 13.66 -4.68
C PHE A 5 0.23 14.11 -5.68
N PHE A 6 -0.47 15.24 -5.44
CA PHE A 6 -1.56 15.63 -6.36
C PHE A 6 -1.01 16.06 -7.71
N ALA A 7 0.14 16.74 -7.76
CA ALA A 7 0.77 17.13 -9.00
C ALA A 7 1.17 15.91 -9.85
N ASP A 8 1.77 14.90 -9.22
CA ASP A 8 2.20 13.66 -9.89
C ASP A 8 1.01 12.82 -10.33
N VAL A 9 0.07 12.54 -9.43
CA VAL A 9 -1.13 11.76 -9.76
C VAL A 9 -1.97 12.46 -10.82
N LYS A 10 -2.04 13.80 -10.83
CA LYS A 10 -2.70 14.58 -11.90
C LYS A 10 -1.94 14.53 -13.22
N PHE A 11 -0.62 14.54 -13.19
CA PHE A 11 0.21 14.44 -14.39
C PHE A 11 0.02 13.07 -15.07
N TYR A 12 0.06 12.00 -14.28
CA TYR A 12 -0.12 10.63 -14.78
C TYR A 12 -1.58 10.21 -14.94
N LYS A 13 -2.51 10.92 -14.29
CA LYS A 13 -3.95 10.58 -14.19
C LYS A 13 -4.17 9.14 -13.74
N ARG A 14 -3.33 8.70 -12.80
CA ARG A 14 -3.30 7.31 -12.33
C ARG A 14 -2.59 7.20 -10.98
N TRP A 15 -3.08 6.34 -10.11
CA TRP A 15 -2.33 5.79 -8.98
C TRP A 15 -2.82 4.37 -8.63
N SER A 16 -1.97 3.53 -8.06
CA SER A 16 -2.33 2.14 -7.73
C SER A 16 -1.37 1.45 -6.75
N PHE A 17 -1.71 0.21 -6.41
CA PHE A 17 -0.76 -0.80 -5.93
C PHE A 17 -0.96 -2.09 -6.72
N ALA A 18 0.08 -2.91 -6.81
CA ALA A 18 -0.05 -4.32 -7.12
C ALA A 18 -0.33 -5.09 -5.83
N ILE A 19 -1.47 -5.78 -5.77
CA ILE A 19 -1.95 -6.45 -4.56
C ILE A 19 -2.16 -7.93 -4.86
N TYR A 20 -1.37 -8.78 -4.20
CA TYR A 20 -1.49 -10.22 -4.29
C TYR A 20 -2.38 -10.77 -3.19
N ARG A 21 -3.39 -11.54 -3.60
CA ARG A 21 -4.16 -12.38 -2.70
C ARG A 21 -3.49 -13.73 -2.60
N THR A 22 -3.09 -14.15 -1.41
CA THR A 22 -2.46 -15.47 -1.21
C THR A 22 -3.33 -16.44 -0.43
N ASP A 23 -4.34 -15.94 0.28
CA ASP A 23 -5.37 -16.76 0.92
C ASP A 23 -6.72 -16.67 0.19
N TYR A 24 -7.30 -17.84 -0.08
CA TYR A 24 -8.56 -18.02 -0.78
C TYR A 24 -9.59 -18.77 0.06
N SER A 25 -9.39 -18.82 1.38
CA SER A 25 -10.24 -19.58 2.29
C SER A 25 -11.61 -18.94 2.51
N SER A 26 -11.71 -17.61 2.36
CA SER A 26 -12.96 -16.85 2.50
C SER A 26 -13.06 -15.75 1.45
N GLU A 27 -14.08 -15.86 0.58
CA GLU A 27 -14.41 -14.79 -0.37
C GLU A 27 -15.05 -13.58 0.33
N GLU A 28 -15.81 -13.84 1.39
CA GLU A 28 -16.43 -12.79 2.21
C GLU A 28 -15.36 -11.88 2.84
N ASN A 29 -14.32 -12.47 3.43
CA ASN A 29 -13.24 -11.70 4.04
C ASN A 29 -12.42 -10.94 2.98
N TRP A 30 -12.25 -11.53 1.79
CA TRP A 30 -11.60 -10.84 0.67
C TRP A 30 -12.39 -9.61 0.20
N ILE A 31 -13.69 -9.76 -0.05
CA ILE A 31 -14.58 -8.64 -0.42
C ILE A 31 -14.58 -7.58 0.67
N LYS A 32 -14.58 -8.01 1.94
CA LYS A 32 -14.50 -7.09 3.08
C LYS A 32 -13.17 -6.32 3.09
N PHE A 33 -12.05 -6.99 2.85
CA PHE A 33 -10.73 -6.35 2.72
C PHE A 33 -10.74 -5.29 1.61
N THR A 34 -11.24 -5.61 0.41
CA THR A 34 -11.25 -4.65 -0.71
C THR A 34 -12.10 -3.43 -0.39
N ASN A 35 -13.27 -3.64 0.24
CA ASN A 35 -14.15 -2.54 0.66
C ASN A 35 -13.51 -1.68 1.77
N MET A 36 -12.81 -2.30 2.71
CA MET A 36 -12.07 -1.56 3.76
C MET A 36 -10.92 -0.75 3.16
N LEU A 37 -10.16 -1.34 2.24
CA LEU A 37 -9.09 -0.63 1.54
C LEU A 37 -9.64 0.62 0.86
N ASP A 38 -10.75 0.50 0.15
CA ASP A 38 -11.40 1.65 -0.49
C ASP A 38 -11.86 2.68 0.55
N THR A 39 -12.62 2.25 1.54
CA THR A 39 -13.20 3.14 2.57
C THR A 39 -12.13 3.86 3.38
N TRP A 40 -11.03 3.19 3.73
CA TRP A 40 -10.03 3.73 4.65
C TRP A 40 -8.95 4.54 3.95
N THR A 41 -8.82 4.40 2.62
CA THR A 41 -7.96 5.28 1.81
C THR A 41 -8.69 6.56 1.38
N SER A 42 -10.03 6.58 1.39
CA SER A 42 -10.83 7.76 1.02
C SER A 42 -10.60 9.00 1.89
N PRO A 43 -10.51 8.96 3.25
CA PRO A 43 -10.35 10.17 4.06
C PRO A 43 -9.09 10.98 3.73
N VAL A 44 -7.99 10.32 3.35
CA VAL A 44 -6.76 10.99 2.91
C VAL A 44 -6.99 11.78 1.61
N ILE A 45 -7.88 11.28 0.76
CA ILE A 45 -8.31 11.93 -0.48
C ILE A 45 -9.34 13.03 -0.19
N GLU A 46 -10.25 12.83 0.76
CA GLU A 46 -11.26 13.82 1.19
C GLU A 46 -10.67 15.03 1.90
N ASN A 47 -9.48 14.91 2.50
CA ASN A 47 -8.69 16.04 2.98
C ASN A 47 -8.22 16.97 1.83
N LYS A 48 -8.41 16.57 0.57
CA LYS A 48 -8.24 17.46 -0.61
C LYS A 48 -9.52 18.23 -0.90
N GLY A 49 -9.41 19.31 -1.67
CA GLY A 49 -10.58 20.13 -2.01
C GLY A 49 -11.67 19.34 -2.73
N PRO A 50 -12.94 19.82 -2.70
CA PRO A 50 -14.08 19.11 -3.29
C PRO A 50 -13.99 18.88 -4.80
N GLU A 51 -13.11 19.61 -5.50
CA GLU A 51 -12.81 19.40 -6.93
C GLU A 51 -11.72 18.35 -7.17
N GLU A 52 -10.78 18.21 -6.24
CA GLU A 52 -9.59 17.36 -6.39
C GLU A 52 -9.90 15.93 -5.96
N ALA A 53 -10.63 15.75 -4.86
CA ALA A 53 -10.92 14.44 -4.28
C ALA A 53 -11.60 13.48 -5.28
N PRO A 54 -12.68 13.86 -6.01
CA PRO A 54 -13.30 12.97 -6.98
C PRO A 54 -12.39 12.63 -8.17
N LEU A 55 -11.49 13.54 -8.56
CA LEU A 55 -10.55 13.31 -9.64
C LEU A 55 -9.48 12.29 -9.24
N ILE A 56 -8.88 12.46 -8.05
CA ILE A 56 -7.91 11.52 -7.51
C ILE A 56 -8.52 10.13 -7.41
N GLU A 57 -9.74 10.02 -6.88
CA GLU A 57 -10.44 8.73 -6.79
C GLU A 57 -10.68 8.11 -8.17
N SER A 58 -11.10 8.92 -9.17
CA SER A 58 -11.32 8.43 -10.54
C SER A 58 -10.06 7.89 -11.24
N TRP A 59 -8.88 8.20 -10.70
CA TRP A 59 -7.58 7.76 -11.23
C TRP A 59 -7.01 6.53 -10.51
N LYS A 60 -7.71 6.02 -9.49
CA LYS A 60 -7.34 4.80 -8.76
C LYS A 60 -7.49 3.57 -9.65
N GLN A 61 -6.42 2.80 -9.85
CA GLN A 61 -6.40 1.64 -10.74
C GLN A 61 -5.56 0.48 -10.18
N MET A 62 -6.06 -0.18 -9.13
CA MET A 62 -5.38 -1.29 -8.47
C MET A 62 -5.13 -2.48 -9.41
N TRP A 63 -3.93 -3.07 -9.32
CA TRP A 63 -3.61 -4.34 -9.99
C TRP A 63 -3.88 -5.50 -9.04
N TRP A 64 -5.08 -6.09 -9.17
CA TRP A 64 -5.49 -7.24 -8.39
C TRP A 64 -4.89 -8.54 -8.93
N MET A 65 -3.85 -9.04 -8.27
CA MET A 65 -3.20 -10.31 -8.60
C MET A 65 -3.91 -11.44 -7.84
N SER A 66 -5.05 -11.89 -8.38
CA SER A 66 -5.97 -12.80 -7.68
C SER A 66 -6.18 -14.17 -8.35
N ASP A 67 -5.25 -14.61 -9.20
CA ASP A 67 -5.27 -15.96 -9.81
C ASP A 67 -4.94 -17.05 -8.76
N LYS A 68 -5.99 -17.74 -8.28
CA LYS A 68 -5.88 -18.79 -7.25
C LYS A 68 -4.87 -19.88 -7.62
N GLY A 69 -4.86 -20.31 -8.88
CA GLY A 69 -3.96 -21.37 -9.34
C GLY A 69 -2.48 -20.97 -9.32
N LYS A 70 -2.19 -19.67 -9.25
CA LYS A 70 -0.83 -19.13 -9.18
C LYS A 70 -0.41 -18.68 -7.78
N PHE A 71 -1.34 -18.13 -7.01
CA PHE A 71 -0.99 -17.36 -5.81
C PHE A 71 -1.46 -17.96 -4.48
N GLU A 72 -2.32 -18.99 -4.50
CA GLU A 72 -2.72 -19.67 -3.26
C GLU A 72 -1.49 -20.25 -2.55
N ASN A 73 -1.24 -19.79 -1.31
CA ASN A 73 -0.07 -20.14 -0.49
C ASN A 73 1.30 -19.86 -1.15
N ALA A 74 1.36 -18.96 -2.14
CA ALA A 74 2.62 -18.61 -2.77
C ALA A 74 3.58 -17.94 -1.76
N SER A 75 4.83 -18.40 -1.75
CA SER A 75 5.89 -17.80 -0.93
C SER A 75 6.26 -16.40 -1.43
N HIS A 76 6.83 -15.57 -0.54
CA HIS A 76 7.33 -14.25 -0.92
C HIS A 76 8.31 -14.28 -2.10
N GLY A 77 9.15 -15.33 -2.20
CA GLY A 77 10.06 -15.52 -3.32
C GLY A 77 9.34 -15.73 -4.66
N GLN A 78 8.31 -16.58 -4.68
CA GLN A 78 7.48 -16.83 -5.87
C GLN A 78 6.73 -15.56 -6.30
N LEU A 79 6.19 -14.80 -5.34
CA LEU A 79 5.50 -13.54 -5.61
C LEU A 79 6.46 -12.49 -6.19
N ARG A 80 7.67 -12.35 -5.63
CA ARG A 80 8.70 -11.44 -6.18
C ARG A 80 9.10 -11.83 -7.59
N GLN A 81 9.30 -13.13 -7.85
CA GLN A 81 9.64 -13.61 -9.19
C GLN A 81 8.53 -13.28 -10.20
N HIS A 82 7.27 -13.56 -9.85
CA HIS A 82 6.14 -13.22 -10.68
C HIS A 82 6.04 -11.71 -10.90
N PHE A 83 6.18 -10.92 -9.83
CA PHE A 83 6.09 -9.47 -9.89
C PHE A 83 7.14 -8.85 -10.83
N ASN A 84 8.41 -9.27 -10.71
CA ASN A 84 9.47 -8.81 -11.63
C ASN A 84 9.18 -9.23 -13.08
N THR A 85 8.71 -10.47 -13.29
CA THR A 85 8.32 -10.95 -14.63
C THR A 85 7.15 -10.13 -15.20
N TRP A 86 6.15 -9.82 -14.37
CA TRP A 86 5.00 -9.00 -14.76
C TRP A 86 5.41 -7.58 -15.13
N LEU A 87 6.29 -6.94 -14.34
CA LEU A 87 6.84 -5.61 -14.68
C LEU A 87 7.51 -5.61 -16.06
N ASP A 88 8.21 -6.70 -16.41
CA ASP A 88 8.83 -6.83 -17.72
C ASP A 88 7.82 -6.96 -18.88
N THR A 89 6.56 -7.32 -18.60
CA THR A 89 5.49 -7.34 -19.61
C THR A 89 4.87 -5.97 -19.87
N LEU A 90 5.04 -5.01 -18.97
CA LEU A 90 4.48 -3.67 -19.11
C LEU A 90 5.19 -2.88 -20.22
N SER A 91 4.42 -2.13 -20.99
CA SER A 91 4.96 -1.21 -22.00
C SER A 91 5.78 -0.08 -21.36
N THR A 92 6.63 0.59 -22.14
CA THR A 92 7.41 1.74 -21.67
C THR A 92 6.52 2.83 -21.05
N LYS A 93 5.33 3.06 -21.63
CA LYS A 93 4.38 4.05 -21.11
C LYS A 93 3.83 3.61 -19.76
N GLU A 94 3.40 2.36 -19.64
CA GLU A 94 2.90 1.80 -18.37
C GLU A 94 3.97 1.86 -17.29
N ARG A 95 5.22 1.52 -17.62
CA ARG A 95 6.34 1.62 -16.69
C ARG A 95 6.60 3.04 -16.19
N ILE A 96 6.39 4.07 -17.02
CA ILE A 96 6.59 5.46 -16.60
C ILE A 96 5.50 5.89 -15.62
N ILE A 97 4.25 5.45 -15.81
CA ILE A 97 3.08 5.85 -15.02
C ILE A 97 2.78 4.93 -13.81
N THR A 98 3.64 3.92 -13.59
CA THR A 98 3.53 2.91 -12.51
C THR A 98 4.61 3.13 -11.45
N ARG A 99 4.92 4.41 -11.18
CA ARG A 99 5.71 4.83 -10.03
C ARG A 99 4.75 5.30 -8.93
N PRO A 100 4.91 4.88 -7.66
CA PRO A 100 6.00 4.10 -7.06
C PRO A 100 5.86 2.57 -7.14
N GLU A 101 4.81 2.05 -7.79
CA GLU A 101 4.45 0.63 -7.72
C GLU A 101 5.56 -0.30 -8.23
N HIS A 102 6.57 0.22 -8.91
CA HIS A 102 7.70 -0.53 -9.41
C HIS A 102 8.66 -1.12 -8.39
N TYR A 103 8.77 -0.63 -7.16
CA TYR A 103 9.79 -1.16 -6.24
C TYR A 103 9.22 -1.96 -5.07
N MET A 104 7.89 -1.96 -4.91
CA MET A 104 7.22 -2.79 -3.91
C MET A 104 5.82 -3.20 -4.36
N PHE A 105 5.34 -4.31 -3.80
CA PHE A 105 3.98 -4.79 -3.98
C PHE A 105 3.38 -5.22 -2.64
N LEU A 106 2.06 -5.25 -2.57
CA LEU A 106 1.32 -5.58 -1.35
C LEU A 106 0.87 -7.04 -1.39
N VAL A 107 0.87 -7.69 -0.24
CA VAL A 107 0.37 -9.05 -0.04
C VAL A 107 -0.73 -9.04 1.02
N VAL A 108 -1.79 -9.76 0.70
CA VAL A 108 -2.94 -10.05 1.57
C VAL A 108 -2.96 -11.55 1.80
N ASP A 109 -2.50 -11.93 2.98
CA ASP A 109 -2.45 -13.30 3.44
C ASP A 109 -3.58 -13.60 4.43
N LYS A 110 -3.55 -14.81 4.98
CA LYS A 110 -4.53 -15.28 5.94
C LYS A 110 -4.60 -14.43 7.21
N ASP A 111 -3.45 -13.98 7.72
CA ASP A 111 -3.39 -13.22 8.96
C ASP A 111 -4.19 -11.91 8.83
N ILE A 112 -4.04 -11.23 7.70
CA ILE A 112 -4.76 -9.99 7.39
C ILE A 112 -6.27 -10.24 7.28
N LEU A 113 -6.67 -11.30 6.56
CA LEU A 113 -8.08 -11.64 6.38
C LEU A 113 -8.75 -12.05 7.70
N ASP A 114 -8.03 -12.74 8.58
CA ASP A 114 -8.53 -13.14 9.90
C ASP A 114 -8.72 -11.91 10.82
N ILE A 115 -7.81 -10.92 10.77
CA ILE A 115 -7.97 -9.64 11.48
C ILE A 115 -9.23 -8.91 10.98
N ILE A 116 -9.40 -8.81 9.66
CA ILE A 116 -10.49 -8.08 9.02
C ILE A 116 -11.86 -8.70 9.25
N HIS A 117 -11.93 -10.02 9.37
CA HIS A 117 -13.17 -10.75 9.63
C HIS A 117 -13.98 -10.13 10.78
N SER A 118 -13.30 -9.78 11.88
CA SER A 118 -13.92 -9.24 13.10
C SER A 118 -14.20 -7.72 13.09
N ARG A 119 -13.74 -6.98 12.07
CA ARG A 119 -13.72 -5.50 12.09
C ARG A 119 -14.94 -4.87 11.39
N PRO A 120 -15.46 -3.72 11.86
CA PRO A 120 -16.47 -2.98 11.10
C PRO A 120 -15.84 -2.35 9.85
N LEU A 121 -16.61 -2.23 8.76
CA LEU A 121 -16.16 -1.55 7.54
C LEU A 121 -15.89 -0.06 7.77
N GLU A 122 -16.70 0.56 8.63
CA GLU A 122 -16.62 1.97 8.96
C GLU A 122 -15.29 2.31 9.65
N TYR A 123 -14.72 3.45 9.27
CA TYR A 123 -13.56 4.00 9.94
C TYR A 123 -13.91 4.33 11.40
N THR A 124 -13.30 3.63 12.36
CA THR A 124 -13.51 3.89 13.78
C THR A 124 -12.17 4.24 14.43
N CYS A 125 -12.08 5.44 15.03
CA CYS A 125 -10.91 5.87 15.80
C CYS A 125 -10.74 5.08 17.12
N ASP A 126 -11.73 4.27 17.51
CA ASP A 126 -11.75 3.56 18.78
C ASP A 126 -11.12 2.17 18.63
N ILE A 127 -9.79 2.14 18.65
CA ILE A 127 -8.99 0.96 18.32
C ILE A 127 -8.63 0.21 19.61
N SER A 128 -9.56 -0.57 20.13
CA SER A 128 -9.13 -1.74 20.89
C SER A 128 -8.77 -2.86 19.90
N GLY A 129 -7.58 -3.46 20.05
CA GLY A 129 -7.10 -4.63 19.29
C GLY A 129 -6.18 -4.34 18.09
N THR A 130 -5.77 -5.41 17.39
CA THR A 130 -4.80 -5.38 16.27
C THR A 130 -5.34 -4.61 15.07
N ILE A 131 -4.57 -3.64 14.58
CA ILE A 131 -4.92 -2.81 13.42
C ILE A 131 -4.79 -3.64 12.13
N PRO A 132 -5.78 -3.59 11.21
CA PRO A 132 -5.64 -4.17 9.88
C PRO A 132 -4.44 -3.60 9.12
N TYR A 133 -3.62 -4.47 8.56
CA TYR A 133 -2.44 -4.10 7.80
C TYR A 133 -2.36 -4.88 6.48
N VAL A 134 -1.42 -4.48 5.62
CA VAL A 134 -0.94 -5.28 4.48
C VAL A 134 0.56 -5.48 4.58
N LEU A 135 1.08 -6.54 3.97
CA LEU A 135 2.52 -6.73 3.88
C LEU A 135 3.03 -6.08 2.59
N ALA A 136 3.78 -4.99 2.69
CA ALA A 136 4.56 -4.47 1.57
C ALA A 136 5.85 -5.26 1.43
N LEU A 137 6.18 -5.71 0.22
CA LEU A 137 7.35 -6.51 -0.11
C LEU A 137 8.25 -5.80 -1.10
N ASP A 138 9.55 -5.83 -0.83
CA ASP A 138 10.58 -5.27 -1.70
C ASP A 138 10.73 -6.17 -2.93
N LYS A 139 10.67 -5.59 -4.14
CA LYS A 139 10.95 -6.37 -5.36
C LYS A 139 12.43 -6.76 -5.46
N ASP A 140 13.32 -5.92 -4.90
CA ASP A 140 14.78 -6.02 -4.98
C ASP A 140 15.34 -6.63 -3.69
N ALA A 141 14.51 -7.45 -3.03
CA ALA A 141 14.90 -8.20 -1.85
C ALA A 141 16.24 -8.92 -2.12
N PRO A 142 17.26 -8.69 -1.28
CA PRO A 142 18.52 -9.39 -1.36
C PRO A 142 18.32 -10.89 -1.11
N ASN A 143 19.34 -11.67 -1.42
CA ASN A 143 19.36 -13.11 -1.15
C ASN A 143 19.18 -13.43 0.35
N GLU A 144 18.90 -14.70 0.65
CA GLU A 144 18.53 -15.21 1.98
C GLU A 144 19.55 -14.94 3.10
N ASN A 145 20.78 -14.54 2.76
CA ASN A 145 21.86 -14.24 3.72
C ASN A 145 21.89 -12.78 4.17
N SER A 146 20.91 -11.96 3.80
CA SER A 146 20.86 -10.55 4.16
C SER A 146 20.06 -10.30 5.43
N ASP A 147 20.59 -9.47 6.32
CA ASP A 147 19.87 -8.97 7.50
C ASP A 147 18.75 -7.97 7.17
N TYR A 148 18.54 -7.64 5.89
CA TYR A 148 17.45 -6.77 5.45
C TYR A 148 16.17 -7.58 5.28
N PRO A 149 15.10 -7.32 6.06
CA PRO A 149 13.96 -8.24 6.08
C PRO A 149 13.07 -8.20 4.82
N ALA A 150 13.27 -7.22 3.92
CA ALA A 150 12.64 -7.14 2.61
C ALA A 150 11.10 -7.17 2.57
N SER A 151 10.46 -6.94 3.71
CA SER A 151 9.01 -6.78 3.87
C SER A 151 8.63 -5.98 5.12
N MET A 152 7.65 -5.09 5.06
CA MET A 152 7.13 -4.36 6.21
C MET A 152 5.61 -4.39 6.22
N LYS A 153 5.01 -4.40 7.41
CA LYS A 153 3.59 -4.23 7.65
C LYS A 153 3.25 -2.75 7.46
N VAL A 154 2.15 -2.49 6.77
CA VAL A 154 1.65 -1.15 6.53
C VAL A 154 0.21 -1.14 6.99
N ASP A 155 -0.10 -0.26 7.93
CA ASP A 155 -1.47 0.01 8.32
C ASP A 155 -2.28 0.39 7.07
N LEU A 156 -3.49 -0.17 6.93
CA LEU A 156 -4.36 0.18 5.81
C LEU A 156 -4.61 1.69 5.71
N ARG A 157 -4.60 2.40 6.85
CA ARG A 157 -4.78 3.86 6.94
C ARG A 157 -3.59 4.64 6.39
N ASP A 158 -2.39 4.04 6.43
CA ASP A 158 -1.16 4.68 6.03
C ASP A 158 -0.77 4.40 4.57
N LEU A 159 -1.59 3.64 3.83
CA LEU A 159 -1.27 3.27 2.45
C LEU A 159 -1.14 4.45 1.49
N MET A 160 -1.91 5.52 1.70
CA MET A 160 -1.77 6.73 0.89
C MET A 160 -0.48 7.48 1.20
N TYR A 161 -0.06 7.50 2.48
CA TYR A 161 1.22 8.06 2.88
C TYR A 161 2.39 7.24 2.35
N LEU A 162 2.29 5.91 2.39
CA LEU A 162 3.25 5.02 1.76
C LEU A 162 3.42 5.33 0.26
N TYR A 163 2.31 5.59 -0.44
CA TYR A 163 2.35 5.94 -1.86
C TYR A 163 3.07 7.28 -2.07
N GLU A 164 2.74 8.30 -1.27
CA GLU A 164 3.34 9.64 -1.35
C GLU A 164 4.84 9.63 -1.03
N GLU A 165 5.23 9.16 0.14
CA GLU A 165 6.64 8.95 0.52
C GLU A 165 7.36 8.11 -0.52
N GLY A 166 6.63 7.15 -1.08
CA GLY A 166 7.13 6.26 -2.08
C GLY A 166 7.54 6.94 -3.39
N LEU A 167 6.83 7.99 -3.80
CA LEU A 167 7.21 8.80 -4.96
C LEU A 167 8.53 9.53 -4.71
N GLU A 168 8.78 9.96 -3.47
CA GLU A 168 9.97 10.73 -3.11
C GLU A 168 11.21 9.84 -2.90
N ARG A 169 11.06 8.71 -2.21
CA ARG A 169 12.18 7.83 -1.84
C ARG A 169 12.61 6.89 -2.97
N GLU A 170 11.74 6.64 -3.94
CA GLU A 170 11.92 5.74 -5.10
C GLU A 170 12.43 4.32 -4.78
N SER A 171 12.37 3.89 -3.51
CA SER A 171 12.81 2.56 -3.08
C SER A 171 12.20 2.17 -1.73
N MET A 172 11.94 0.88 -1.54
CA MET A 172 11.44 0.39 -0.25
C MET A 172 12.49 0.54 0.86
N ARG A 173 13.78 0.41 0.54
CA ARG A 173 14.87 0.65 1.48
C ARG A 173 14.90 2.07 2.02
N GLY A 174 14.49 3.06 1.22
CA GLY A 174 14.39 4.45 1.66
C GLY A 174 13.19 4.72 2.56
N LEU A 175 12.14 3.90 2.46
CA LEU A 175 10.91 3.99 3.25
C LEU A 175 10.98 3.27 4.60
N ARG A 176 11.96 2.39 4.77
CA ARG A 176 11.99 1.41 5.85
C ARG A 176 13.23 1.54 6.73
N LEU A 177 13.03 1.45 8.05
CA LEU A 177 14.11 1.14 8.99
C LEU A 177 14.53 -0.33 8.95
N ARG A 178 15.84 -0.59 9.06
CA ARG A 178 16.40 -1.96 9.06
C ARG A 178 15.80 -2.84 10.16
N SER A 179 15.42 -2.26 11.30
CA SER A 179 14.91 -2.96 12.48
C SER A 179 13.40 -2.96 12.63
N SER A 180 12.66 -2.15 11.86
CA SER A 180 11.21 -2.04 12.02
C SER A 180 10.50 -3.05 11.14
N GLU A 181 9.47 -3.68 11.69
CA GLU A 181 8.52 -4.49 10.91
C GLU A 181 7.37 -3.64 10.36
N TRP A 182 7.20 -2.39 10.80
CA TRP A 182 6.13 -1.49 10.38
C TRP A 182 6.66 -0.35 9.51
N PHE A 183 5.80 0.15 8.62
CA PHE A 183 6.03 1.44 7.99
C PHE A 183 5.90 2.53 9.04
N GLU A 184 6.93 3.35 9.16
CA GLU A 184 6.96 4.50 10.04
C GLU A 184 6.76 5.72 9.16
N ARG A 185 5.63 6.41 9.34
CA ARG A 185 5.48 7.73 8.73
C ARG A 185 6.54 8.63 9.36
N ASP A 186 7.23 9.43 8.55
CA ASP A 186 7.97 10.56 9.08
C ASP A 186 6.93 11.50 9.71
N GLU A 187 6.64 11.32 11.01
CA GLU A 187 5.96 12.34 11.78
C GLU A 187 6.91 13.53 11.78
N ILE A 188 6.69 14.46 10.84
CA ILE A 188 7.06 15.85 11.09
C ILE A 188 6.22 16.19 12.32
N ASP A 189 6.84 16.10 13.49
CA ASP A 189 6.32 16.66 14.73
C ASP A 189 5.92 18.10 14.37
N PHE A 190 4.62 18.34 14.23
CA PHE A 190 4.09 19.66 14.47
C PHE A 190 4.21 19.84 15.98
N GLU A 191 5.43 20.09 16.47
CA GLU A 191 5.61 20.63 17.80
C GLU A 191 4.65 21.80 17.91
N ASP A 192 3.72 21.66 18.85
CA ASP A 192 2.71 22.63 19.23
C ASP A 192 3.24 24.05 19.12
N THR A 193 2.92 24.74 18.03
CA THR A 193 2.94 26.20 18.00
C THR A 193 1.60 26.72 18.52
N PHE A 194 1.14 26.16 19.64
CA PHE A 194 0.31 26.85 20.61
C PHE A 194 1.17 27.20 21.83
N GLY A 195 2.27 27.92 21.57
CA GLY A 195 2.95 28.70 22.60
C GLY A 195 2.21 30.02 22.77
N GLU A 196 1.70 30.21 23.98
CA GLU A 196 1.02 31.41 24.47
C GLU A 196 1.70 32.73 24.07
N GLY A 197 0.87 33.73 23.76
CA GLY A 197 1.26 35.14 23.58
C GLY A 197 0.05 36.05 23.53
#